data_AF-A0A159ZA02-F1
#
_entry.id   AF-A0A159ZA02-F1
#
_cell.length_a   1.000
_cell.length_b   1.000
_cell.length_c   1.000
_cell.angle_alpha   90.00
_cell.angle_beta   90.00
_cell.angle_gamma   90.00
#
_symmetry.space_group_name_H-M   'P 1'
#
loop_
_entity.id
_entity.type
_entity.pdbx_description
1 polymer ?
#
loop_
_entity_poly.entity_id
_entity_poly.type
_entity_poly.pdbx_seq_one_letter_code
_entity_poly.pdbx_strand_id
1 'polypeptide(L)' 'MLYWAAVFFVIALIAGVFGFGGLATVSAGVAQVLFFIFLVLFVVALIARAIRSQV' A
#
# COMPACT_ATOMS: atom_id res chain seq x y z
N MET A 1 21.42 -15.55 -19.51
CA MET A 1 20.36 -14.70 -18.91
C MET A 1 19.88 -15.22 -17.55
N LEU A 2 19.70 -16.54 -17.37
CA LEU A 2 19.32 -17.15 -16.08
C LEU A 2 20.27 -16.80 -14.91
N TYR A 3 21.57 -16.66 -15.17
CA TYR A 3 22.55 -16.24 -14.16
C TYR A 3 22.24 -14.86 -13.57
N TRP A 4 21.96 -13.87 -14.43
CA TRP A 4 21.57 -12.54 -13.99
C TRP A 4 20.23 -12.56 -13.22
N ALA A 5 19.26 -13.34 -13.68
CA ALA A 5 17.99 -13.51 -12.97
C ALA A 5 18.18 -14.14 -11.57
N ALA A 6 19.03 -15.15 -11.44
CA ALA A 6 19.35 -15.77 -10.15
C ALA A 6 20.09 -14.81 -9.21
N VAL A 7 21.00 -13.99 -9.73
CA VAL A 7 21.69 -12.95 -8.95
C VAL A 7 20.69 -11.91 -8.45
N PHE A 8 19.81 -11.40 -9.31
CA PHE A 8 18.75 -10.48 -8.90
C PHE A 8 17.77 -11.10 -7.90
N PHE A 9 17.47 -12.39 -8.03
CA PHE A 9 16.61 -13.11 -7.11
C PHE A 9 17.21 -13.18 -5.69
N VAL A 10 18.51 -13.47 -5.59
CA VAL A 10 19.22 -13.47 -4.30
C VAL A 10 19.28 -12.06 -3.71
N ILE A 11 19.54 -11.04 -4.52
CA ILE A 11 19.54 -9.63 -4.07
C ILE A 11 18.15 -9.23 -3.54
N ALA A 12 17.07 -9.63 -4.22
CA ALA A 12 15.70 -9.37 -3.79
C ALA A 12 15.35 -10.06 -2.46
N LEU A 13 15.82 -11.29 -2.23
CA LEU A 13 15.65 -11.98 -0.95
C LEU A 13 16.41 -11.29 0.18
N ILE A 14 17.66 -10.88 -0.05
CA ILE A 14 18.46 -10.16 0.93
C ILE A 14 17.81 -8.80 1.23
N ALA A 15 17.45 -8.03 0.21
CA ALA A 15 16.70 -6.77 0.37
C ALA A 15 15.36 -6.99 1.08
N GLY A 16 14.70 -8.13 0.83
CA GLY A 16 13.50 -8.59 1.53
C GLY A 16 13.72 -8.75 3.03
N VAL A 17 14.68 -9.57 3.42
CA VAL A 17 14.96 -9.86 4.84
C VAL A 17 15.47 -8.62 5.57
N PHE A 18 16.36 -7.83 4.96
CA PHE A 18 16.95 -6.65 5.60
C PHE A 18 16.04 -5.41 5.55
N GLY A 19 15.25 -5.24 4.49
CA GLY A 19 14.39 -4.07 4.29
C GLY A 19 13.02 -4.18 4.96
N PHE A 20 12.44 -5.38 5.05
CA PHE A 20 11.10 -5.57 5.61
C PHE A 20 11.06 -5.70 7.13
N GLY A 21 12.19 -5.88 7.82
CA GLY A 21 12.23 -5.98 9.29
C GLY A 21 11.91 -4.67 10.02
N GLY A 22 12.21 -3.51 9.42
CA GLY A 22 12.03 -2.18 10.05
C GLY A 22 11.03 -1.27 9.33
N LEU A 23 11.00 -1.31 8.00
CA LEU A 23 10.09 -0.48 7.21
C LEU A 23 8.66 -0.98 7.26
N ALA A 24 8.42 -2.29 7.34
CA ALA A 24 7.06 -2.84 7.38
C ALA A 24 6.26 -2.29 8.56
N THR A 25 6.88 -2.09 9.72
CA THR A 25 6.24 -1.54 10.93
C THR A 25 5.87 -0.07 10.75
N VAL A 26 6.76 0.75 10.18
CA VAL A 26 6.52 2.18 9.94
C VAL A 26 5.50 2.36 8.80
N SER A 27 5.64 1.59 7.72
CA SER A 27 4.71 1.56 6.59
C SER A 27 3.32 1.08 7.00
N ALA A 28 3.20 0.13 7.93
CA ALA A 28 1.91 -0.31 8.47
C ALA A 28 1.17 0.84 9.17
N GLY A 29 1.88 1.65 9.97
CA GLY A 29 1.30 2.84 10.61
C GLY A 29 0.82 3.87 9.58
N VAL A 30 1.65 4.20 8.59
CA VAL A 30 1.29 5.16 7.52
C VAL A 30 0.13 4.65 6.67
N ALA A 31 0.11 3.36 6.32
CA ALA A 31 -0.96 2.73 5.56
C ALA A 31 -2.30 2.78 6.30
N GLN A 32 -2.29 2.57 7.62
CA GLN A 32 -3.50 2.67 8.44
C GLN A 32 -4.09 4.09 8.42
N VAL A 33 -3.25 5.11 8.55
CA VAL A 33 -3.69 6.52 8.46
C VAL A 33 -4.28 6.84 7.08
N LEU A 34 -3.61 6.44 6.00
CA LEU A 34 -4.12 6.63 4.64
C LEU A 34 -5.45 5.90 4.42
N PHE A 35 -5.59 4.69 4.95
CA PHE A 35 -6.83 3.91 4.85
C PHE A 35 -8.01 4.64 5.48
N PHE A 36 -7.83 5.21 6.68
CA PHE A 36 -8.87 6.00 7.34
C PHE A 36 -9.23 7.28 6.57
N ILE A 37 -8.23 8.01 6.07
CA ILE A 37 -8.45 9.20 5.24
C ILE A 37 -9.26 8.82 3.99
N PHE A 38 -8.84 7.76 3.31
CA PHE A 38 -9.54 7.25 2.13
C PHE A 38 -10.97 6.83 2.45
N LEU A 39 -11.19 6.17 3.59
CA LEU A 39 -12.52 5.74 4.03
C LEU A 39 -13.44 6.93 4.26
N VAL A 40 -12.98 8.00 4.92
CA VAL A 40 -13.77 9.22 5.11
C VAL A 40 -14.10 9.86 3.76
N LEU A 41 -13.12 10.02 2.88
CA LEU A 41 -13.33 10.58 1.54
C LEU A 41 -14.29 9.72 0.72
N PHE A 42 -14.17 8.39 0.81
CA PHE A 42 -15.04 7.44 0.15
C PHE A 42 -16.49 7.59 0.61
N VAL A 43 -16.73 7.67 1.92
CA VAL A 43 -18.06 7.89 2.49
C VAL A 43 -18.65 9.22 2.03
N VAL A 44 -17.86 10.31 2.06
CA VAL A 44 -18.29 11.62 1.56
C VAL A 44 -18.64 11.56 0.07
N ALA A 45 -17.81 10.91 -0.75
CA ALA A 45 -18.06 10.74 -2.17
C ALA A 45 -19.32 9.90 -2.44
N LEU A 46 -19.56 8.86 -1.63
CA LEU A 46 -20.74 8.00 -1.72
C LEU A 46 -22.01 8.80 -1.40
N ILE A 47 -21.99 9.60 -0.33
CA ILE A 47 -23.11 10.47 0.05
C ILE A 47 -23.34 11.55 -1.01
N ALA A 48 -22.29 12.21 -1.49
CA ALA A 48 -22.39 13.21 -2.55
C ALA A 48 -22.98 12.62 -3.85
N ARG A 49 -22.60 11.39 -4.20
CA ARG A 49 -23.16 10.67 -5.35
C ARG A 49 -24.60 10.22 -5.12
N ALA A 50 -24.94 9.72 -3.93
CA ALA A 50 -26.30 9.34 -3.57
C ALA A 50 -27.24 10.55 -3.66
N ILE A 51 -26.84 11.70 -3.12
CA ILE A 51 -27.60 12.95 -3.21
C ILE A 51 -27.77 13.39 -4.67
N ARG A 52 -26.70 13.38 -5.47
CA ARG A 52 -26.77 13.75 -6.91
C ARG A 52 -27.67 12.81 -7.71
N SER A 53 -27.78 11.54 -7.34
CA SER A 53 -28.65 10.58 -8.05
C SER A 53 -30.14 10.80 -7.83
N GLN A 54 -30.53 11.57 -6.81
CA GLN A 54 -31.92 11.84 -6.47
C GLN A 54 -32.48 13.15 -7.07
N VAL A 55 -31.67 13.95 -7.75
CA VAL A 55 -32.06 15.22 -8.39
C VAL A 55 -32.03 15.07 -9.90
#